data_AF-A0A1I7KK84-F1
#
_entry.id   AF-A0A1I7KK84-F1
#
_cell.length_a   1.000
_cell.length_b   1.000
_cell.length_c   1.000
_cell.angle_alpha   90.00
_cell.angle_beta   90.00
_cell.angle_gamma   90.00
#
_symmetry.space_group_name_H-M   'P 1'
#
loop_
_entity.id
_entity.type
_entity.pdbx_description
1 polymer ?
#
loop_
_entity_poly.entity_id
_entity_poly.type
_entity_poly.pdbx_seq_one_letter_code
_entity_poly.pdbx_strand_id
1 'polypeptide(L)' 'MPAPPPRVTATPVALDLIARLRREHGAVLFHQSGGCCDGSAPMCFPVGDFALGDGDVHLGAIGGADFYISGPQFAVWRHT' A
#
# COMPACT_ATOMS: atom_id res chain seq x y z
N MET A 1 10.84 6.40 -24.32
CA MET A 1 10.10 7.20 -23.32
C MET A 1 10.44 6.63 -21.95
N PRO A 2 10.87 7.43 -20.97
CA PRO A 2 11.13 6.92 -19.62
C PRO A 2 9.82 6.35 -19.04
N ALA A 3 9.93 5.26 -18.29
CA ALA A 3 8.80 4.73 -17.54
C ALA A 3 8.28 5.80 -16.57
N PRO A 4 6.96 5.88 -16.34
CA PRO A 4 6.42 6.78 -15.34
C PRO A 4 7.06 6.47 -13.97
N PRO A 5 7.28 7.50 -13.13
CA PRO A 5 7.86 7.29 -11.82
C PRO A 5 7.03 6.30 -11.00
N PRO A 6 7.67 5.47 -10.16
CA PRO A 6 6.95 4.53 -9.31
C PRO A 6 5.97 5.28 -8.42
N ARG A 7 4.72 4.80 -8.37
CA ARG A 7 3.65 5.43 -7.58
C ARG A 7 3.79 5.16 -6.08
N VAL A 8 4.64 4.21 -5.69
CA VAL A 8 4.96 3.88 -4.30
C VAL A 8 6.43 3.48 -4.21
N THR A 9 7.11 3.97 -3.18
CA THR A 9 8.50 3.63 -2.86
C THR A 9 8.66 3.46 -1.36
N ALA A 10 9.64 2.67 -0.93
CA ALA A 10 9.92 2.44 0.48
C ALA A 10 11.39 2.75 0.79
N THR A 11 11.64 3.27 1.99
CA THR A 11 13.01 3.44 2.49
C THR A 11 13.61 2.07 2.86
N PRO A 12 14.95 1.93 2.94
CA PRO A 12 15.57 0.68 3.34
C PRO A 12 15.06 0.14 4.69
N VAL A 13 14.86 1.03 5.67
CA VAL A 13 14.33 0.66 7.00
C VAL A 13 12.88 0.14 6.91
N ALA A 14 12.07 0.73 6.03
CA ALA A 14 10.71 0.24 5.79
C ALA A 14 10.72 -1.15 5.13
N LEU A 15 11.66 -1.41 4.22
CA LEU A 15 11.82 -2.73 3.61
C LEU A 15 12.19 -3.81 4.64
N ASP A 16 13.07 -3.49 5.58
CA ASP A 16 13.42 -4.40 6.68
C ASP A 16 12.22 -4.71 7.58
N LEU A 17 11.41 -3.68 7.87
CA LEU A 17 10.16 -3.86 8.63
C LEU A 17 9.18 -4.77 7.88
N ILE A 18 8.99 -4.56 6.57
CA ILE A 18 8.12 -5.40 5.74
C ILE A 18 8.62 -6.84 5.73
N ALA A 19 9.93 -7.05 5.57
CA ALA A 19 10.51 -8.40 5.58
C ALA A 19 10.29 -9.10 6.93
N ARG A 20 10.37 -8.36 8.05
CA ARG A 20 10.06 -8.89 9.38
C ARG A 20 8.58 -9.25 9.50
N LEU A 21 7.67 -8.35 9.14
CA LEU A 21 6.23 -8.61 9.19
C LEU A 21 5.84 -9.82 8.35
N ARG A 22 6.44 -9.97 7.17
CA ARG A 22 6.19 -11.12 6.29
C ARG A 22 6.70 -12.44 6.86
N ARG A 23 7.82 -12.41 7.59
CA ARG A 23 8.33 -13.60 8.30
C ARG A 23 7.42 -14.01 9.46
N GLU A 24 6.83 -13.05 10.16
CA GLU A 24 6.01 -13.29 11.34
C GLU A 24 4.56 -13.66 10.98
N HIS A 25 4.00 -13.05 9.92
CA HIS A 25 2.58 -13.14 9.57
C HIS A 25 2.30 -13.78 8.18
N GLY A 26 3.32 -14.06 7.39
CA GLY A 26 3.17 -14.60 6.03
C GLY A 26 3.01 -13.50 4.96
N ALA A 27 2.20 -13.75 3.93
CA ALA A 27 1.96 -12.73 2.91
C ALA A 27 1.15 -11.57 3.50
N VAL A 28 1.61 -10.34 3.29
CA VAL A 28 0.94 -9.12 3.77
C VAL A 28 0.70 -8.15 2.61
N LEU A 29 -0.32 -7.32 2.75
CA LEU A 29 -0.66 -6.22 1.86
C LEU A 29 -0.79 -4.93 2.65
N PHE A 30 -0.60 -3.80 1.98
CA PHE A 30 -0.85 -2.48 2.52
C PHE A 30 -2.08 -1.87 1.86
N HIS A 31 -2.94 -1.25 2.66
CA HIS A 31 -4.10 -0.51 2.16
C HIS A 31 -4.17 0.88 2.79
N GLN A 32 -4.37 1.88 1.95
CA GLN A 32 -4.55 3.26 2.36
C GLN A 32 -5.96 3.74 1.99
N SER A 33 -6.83 3.85 2.99
CA SER A 33 -8.17 4.42 2.86
C SER A 33 -8.22 5.89 3.24
N GLY A 34 -8.94 6.72 2.48
CA GLY A 34 -9.17 8.15 2.79
C GLY A 34 -10.16 8.43 3.94
N GLY A 35 -9.98 7.79 5.08
CA GLY A 35 -10.87 7.87 6.25
C GLY A 35 -10.53 9.00 7.25
N CYS A 36 -11.57 9.53 7.88
CA CYS A 36 -11.60 10.79 8.63
C CYS A 36 -10.87 10.82 10.00
N CYS A 37 -10.30 9.72 10.51
CA CYS A 37 -9.85 9.69 11.91
C CYS A 37 -8.34 9.61 12.19
N ASP A 38 -7.47 9.40 11.18
CA ASP A 38 -5.99 9.49 11.35
C ASP A 38 -5.27 9.63 9.99
N GLY A 39 -5.84 10.49 9.13
CA GLY A 39 -5.68 10.45 7.68
C GLY A 39 -4.26 10.24 7.15
N SER A 40 -4.16 9.29 6.21
CA SER A 40 -3.06 9.02 5.25
C SER A 40 -2.05 7.91 5.54
N ALA A 41 -1.98 7.33 6.74
CA ALA A 41 -1.03 6.25 6.98
C ALA A 41 -1.50 4.94 6.30
N PRO A 42 -0.60 4.20 5.60
CA PRO A 42 -0.93 2.88 5.09
C PRO A 42 -1.05 1.86 6.21
N MET A 43 -2.16 1.13 6.21
CA MET A 43 -2.39 0.03 7.14
C MET A 43 -1.89 -1.29 6.54
N CYS A 44 -1.32 -2.17 7.36
CA CYS A 44 -0.79 -3.47 6.94
C CYS A 44 -1.74 -4.60 7.35
N PHE A 45 -2.08 -5.50 6.44
CA PHE A 45 -2.99 -6.62 6.66
C PHE A 45 -2.42 -7.92 6.08
N PRO A 46 -2.71 -9.10 6.66
CA PRO A 46 -2.45 -10.38 6.01
C PRO A 46 -3.25 -10.52 4.71
N VAL A 47 -2.66 -11.15 3.70
CA VAL A 47 -3.36 -11.46 2.45
C VAL A 47 -4.46 -12.48 2.73
N GLY A 48 -5.70 -12.12 2.38
CA GLY A 48 -6.90 -12.93 2.61
C GLY A 48 -7.79 -12.44 3.76
N ASP A 49 -7.24 -11.68 4.71
CA ASP A 49 -8.00 -11.12 5.84
C ASP A 49 -8.61 -9.75 5.50
N PHE A 50 -8.02 -9.03 4.53
CA PHE A 50 -8.54 -7.77 4.04
C PHE A 50 -9.15 -7.92 2.65
N ALA A 51 -10.44 -7.57 2.52
CA ALA A 51 -11.15 -7.57 1.25
C ALA A 51 -10.92 -6.24 0.53
N LEU A 52 -10.25 -6.29 -0.62
CA LEU A 52 -10.14 -5.17 -1.54
C LEU A 52 -11.49 -4.95 -2.22
N GLY A 53 -11.94 -3.70 -2.31
CA GLY A 53 -13.12 -3.32 -3.05
C GLY A 53 -12.81 -2.98 -4.52
N ASP A 54 -13.83 -2.98 -5.38
CA ASP A 54 -13.70 -2.63 -6.81
C ASP A 54 -13.13 -1.22 -7.06
N GLY A 55 -13.22 -0.35 -6.06
CA GLY A 55 -12.67 1.00 -6.11
C GLY A 55 -11.18 1.10 -5.75
N ASP A 56 -10.54 0.03 -5.26
CA ASP A 56 -9.15 0.09 -4.82
C ASP A 56 -8.17 0.04 -6.00
N VAL A 57 -7.20 0.96 -5.97
CA VAL A 57 -6.18 1.10 -7.00
C VAL A 57 -4.89 0.47 -6.50
N HIS A 58 -4.37 -0.49 -7.25
CA HIS A 58 -3.05 -1.07 -7.00
C HIS A 58 -1.95 -0.09 -7.43
N LEU A 59 -1.15 0.38 -6.47
CA LEU A 59 -0.03 1.31 -6.73
C LEU A 59 1.27 0.58 -7.11
N GLY A 60 1.41 -0.67 -6.67
CA GLY A 60 2.59 -1.51 -6.88
C GLY A 60 2.99 -2.26 -5.61
N ALA A 61 4.17 -2.88 -5.63
CA ALA A 61 4.67 -3.68 -4.52
C ALA A 61 5.95 -3.08 -3.90
N ILE A 62 6.06 -3.18 -2.57
CA ILE A 62 7.23 -2.78 -1.79
C ILE A 62 7.65 -3.92 -0.86
N GLY A 63 8.93 -4.32 -0.89
CA GLY A 63 9.41 -5.44 -0.05
C GLY A 63 8.68 -6.77 -0.30
N GLY A 64 8.03 -6.91 -1.46
CA GLY A 64 7.17 -8.04 -1.84
C GLY A 64 5.82 -8.08 -1.11
N ALA A 65 5.35 -6.94 -0.59
CA ALA A 65 3.97 -6.71 -0.17
C ALA A 65 3.27 -5.76 -1.17
N ASP A 66 2.06 -6.09 -1.57
CA ASP A 66 1.26 -5.28 -2.50
C ASP A 66 0.66 -4.07 -1.78
N PHE A 67 0.59 -2.92 -2.47
CA PHE A 67 0.10 -1.66 -1.90
C PHE A 67 -1.10 -1.14 -2.69
N TYR A 68 -2.21 -0.94 -1.98
CA TYR A 68 -3.47 -0.48 -2.51
C TYR A 68 -3.88 0.84 -1.87
N ILE A 69 -4.60 1.66 -2.63
CA ILE A 69 -5.19 2.91 -2.16
C ILE A 69 -6.63 3.00 -2.62
N SER A 70 -7.53 3.53 -1.79
CA SER A 70 -8.93 3.66 -2.20
C SER A 70 -9.10 4.65 -3.35
N GLY A 71 -9.98 4.35 -4.30
CA GLY A 71 -10.21 5.16 -5.50
C GLY A 71 -10.54 6.64 -5.22
N PRO A 72 -11.40 6.97 -4.23
CA PRO A 72 -11.62 8.35 -3.83
C PRO A 72 -10.35 9.04 -3.32
N GLN A 73 -9.50 8.33 -2.57
CA GLN A 73 -8.22 8.86 -2.10
C GLN A 73 -7.22 9.03 -3.25
N PHE A 74 -7.18 8.06 -4.18
CA PHE A 74 -6.38 8.16 -5.39
C PHE A 74 -6.77 9.36 -6.24
N ALA A 75 -8.07 9.66 -6.37
CA ALA A 75 -8.55 10.81 -7.13
C ALA A 75 -8.04 12.15 -6.57
N VAL A 76 -7.85 12.24 -5.25
CA VAL A 76 -7.30 13.42 -4.57
C VAL A 76 -5.77 13.47 -4.67
N TRP A 77 -5.08 12.32 -4.59
CA TRP A 77 -3.61 12.25 -4.50
C TRP A 77 -2.88 12.02 -5.82
N ARG A 78 -3.58 11.73 -6.92
CA ARG A 78 -2.98 11.39 -8.22
C ARG A 78 -2.03 12.43 -8.84
N HIS A 79 -1.97 13.65 -8.28
CA HIS A 79 -1.15 14.77 -8.73
C HIS A 79 -0.15 15.27 -7.67
N THR A 80 -0.01 14.54 -6.56
CA THR A 80 0.94 14.84 -5.47
C THR A 80 1.98 13.73 -5.43
#